data_AF-A0A485PNL1-F1
#
_entry.id   AF-A0A485PNL1-F1
#
_cell.length_a   1.000
_cell.length_b   1.000
_cell.length_c   1.000
_cell.angle_alpha   90.00
_cell.angle_beta   90.00
_cell.angle_gamma   90.00
#
_symmetry.space_group_name_H-M   'P 1'
#
loop_
_entity.id
_entity.type
_entity.pdbx_description
1 polymer ?
#
loop_
_entity_poly.entity_id
_entity_poly.type
_entity_poly.pdbx_seq_one_letter_code
_entity_poly.pdbx_strand_id
1 'polypeptide(L)'
;MPSLPAPPAPLLLLGLLLLGCRPAHGAGPEPPALPIRSEKEPLPIRGAAGCSFGGKVYALDETWHPDLGEPFGVMRCVLCACEAPQWGRRSRGPGRVSCKNIKPECPTLACVQPRQLPGHCCQTCPQERSGPERQPTGLAFEYPRDPEHRSYSDRGEPGSEDRTRGDGHTDFVALLTGPRSQAVARARVSLLRSSLRFSISYRQLDRPTRIRFSDSTGSVLFEHPAAPSQDGLVCGVWRAVPRLSLRLLRAEQLHVALVTPTNPSGEVWGPLIRHRALAAETFSAILTLEGPPQPGTGGITLLTLSDTEDSLHFLLLFRGLLEPRSGGPSQVPLRLQILHQGQLLRELYANASVQEPGFAEVLPNLTAQEMDWLVQGELTMALERAGGPGLRISGHIAARQSCDVLQSVLCGADALIPVQTGAAGSASLTLLGNGSLIYQVQVVGTGSEVVAMTLETKPQRRNQRTVLCRMAGLQLGGHTAVGVCPGLGARGAHMLLQNELFLNVGTKDFPDGELRGHVAALPYSGHSTRHDTLPVPLAGALVLPPVQSQAAGHAWLSLDTHCHLHYEVLLAGLGGSEQGTVTAHLLGPPGMPGPRRLLKGFYGPEHVTS
;
A
#
# COMPACT_ATOMS: atom_id res chain seq x y z
N MET A 1 -70.37 22.21 19.63
CA MET A 1 -71.55 22.34 18.74
C MET A 1 -71.07 22.71 17.36
N PRO A 2 -71.53 22.06 16.26
CA PRO A 2 -71.84 20.64 16.01
C PRO A 2 -70.68 20.01 15.17
N SER A 3 -70.16 18.81 15.44
CA SER A 3 -70.70 17.46 15.22
C SER A 3 -70.84 17.05 13.74
N LEU A 4 -70.10 16.01 13.32
CA LEU A 4 -70.62 14.68 12.94
C LEU A 4 -69.44 13.69 12.68
N PRO A 5 -69.65 12.37 12.83
CA PRO A 5 -68.65 11.42 13.35
C PRO A 5 -68.33 10.26 12.38
N ALA A 6 -67.44 9.36 12.85
CA ALA A 6 -66.96 8.15 12.19
C ALA A 6 -67.95 6.94 12.30
N PRO A 7 -67.51 5.68 12.02
CA PRO A 7 -67.92 4.80 10.92
C PRO A 7 -68.87 3.66 11.39
N PRO A 8 -69.13 2.62 10.57
CA PRO A 8 -69.54 1.32 11.11
C PRO A 8 -68.57 0.19 10.76
N ALA A 9 -68.24 -0.58 11.79
CA ALA A 9 -67.99 -2.02 11.68
C ALA A 9 -68.98 -2.73 12.62
N PRO A 10 -69.47 -3.91 12.24
CA PRO A 10 -69.57 -5.02 13.19
C PRO A 10 -69.03 -6.33 12.53
N LEU A 11 -68.07 -7.03 13.15
CA LEU A 11 -68.19 -8.08 14.17
C LEU A 11 -68.57 -9.48 13.63
N LEU A 12 -67.68 -10.44 13.93
CA LEU A 12 -67.88 -11.88 14.16
C LEU A 12 -68.06 -12.76 12.89
N LEU A 13 -67.44 -13.93 12.72
CA LEU A 13 -67.02 -14.96 13.68
C LEU A 13 -65.93 -15.88 13.08
N LEU A 14 -65.01 -16.27 13.95
CA LEU A 14 -64.01 -17.33 13.83
C LEU A 14 -64.68 -18.72 13.69
N GLY A 15 -64.09 -19.65 12.92
CA GLY A 15 -64.31 -21.09 13.17
C GLY A 15 -63.99 -22.07 12.04
N LEU A 16 -63.01 -22.95 12.32
CA LEU A 16 -62.73 -24.30 11.77
C LEU A 16 -61.73 -24.37 10.60
N LEU A 17 -60.43 -24.61 10.87
CA LEU A 17 -59.75 -25.91 11.12
C LEU A 17 -59.69 -26.86 9.90
N LEU A 18 -58.54 -26.75 9.21
CA LEU A 18 -57.58 -27.80 8.84
C LEU A 18 -58.07 -29.26 8.70
N LEU A 19 -57.74 -29.85 7.55
CA LEU A 19 -57.27 -31.24 7.25
C LEU A 19 -57.88 -31.66 5.91
N GLY A 20 -57.18 -31.99 4.82
CA GLY A 20 -55.77 -32.20 4.52
C GLY A 20 -55.71 -33.00 3.22
N CYS A 21 -54.86 -32.62 2.27
CA CYS A 21 -54.38 -33.49 1.19
C CYS A 21 -53.01 -32.96 0.70
N ARG A 22 -51.98 -33.81 0.83
CA ARG A 22 -50.66 -33.72 0.19
C ARG A 22 -50.69 -34.54 -1.12
N PRO A 23 -49.65 -34.55 -1.97
CA PRO A 23 -48.61 -33.56 -2.28
C PRO A 23 -48.51 -33.27 -3.80
N ALA A 24 -47.95 -32.13 -4.19
CA ALA A 24 -47.29 -31.98 -5.50
C ALA A 24 -45.81 -31.70 -5.25
N HIS A 25 -44.93 -32.53 -5.81
CA HIS A 25 -43.50 -32.29 -5.84
C HIS A 25 -43.22 -31.03 -6.67
N GLY A 26 -42.94 -29.92 -5.99
CA GLY A 26 -42.41 -28.70 -6.57
C GLY A 26 -41.08 -28.38 -5.89
N ALA A 27 -40.04 -28.23 -6.69
CA ALA A 27 -38.71 -27.81 -6.27
C ALA A 27 -38.79 -26.63 -5.29
N GLY A 28 -38.06 -26.74 -4.17
CA GLY A 28 -37.98 -25.66 -3.19
C GLY A 28 -37.43 -24.37 -3.82
N PRO A 29 -37.86 -23.20 -3.35
CA PRO A 29 -37.36 -21.93 -3.87
C PRO A 29 -35.86 -21.82 -3.58
N GLU A 30 -35.08 -21.66 -4.65
CA GLU A 30 -33.68 -21.25 -4.58
C GLU A 30 -33.60 -19.97 -3.71
N PRO A 31 -32.68 -19.91 -2.72
CA PRO A 31 -32.58 -18.73 -1.87
C PRO A 31 -32.29 -17.51 -2.76
N PRO A 32 -32.89 -16.33 -2.46
CA PRO A 32 -32.69 -15.14 -3.29
C PRO A 32 -31.19 -14.84 -3.36
N ALA A 33 -30.63 -15.04 -4.56
CA ALA A 33 -29.25 -14.71 -4.85
C ALA A 33 -29.07 -13.21 -4.67
N LEU A 34 -28.13 -12.81 -3.81
CA LEU A 34 -27.71 -11.42 -3.71
C LEU A 34 -27.27 -10.93 -5.11
N PRO A 35 -27.76 -9.80 -5.62
CA PRO A 35 -27.40 -9.29 -6.95
C PRO A 35 -25.93 -8.89 -7.06
N ILE A 36 -25.22 -8.80 -5.93
CA ILE A 36 -23.79 -8.55 -5.88
C ILE A 36 -23.07 -9.80 -6.42
N ARG A 37 -22.17 -9.68 -7.37
CA ARG A 37 -21.30 -10.79 -7.80
C ARG A 37 -19.87 -10.43 -7.40
N SER A 38 -19.15 -11.38 -6.79
CA SER A 38 -17.71 -11.23 -6.61
C SER A 38 -17.08 -11.35 -7.99
N GLU A 39 -16.08 -10.53 -8.28
CA GLU A 39 -15.29 -10.66 -9.51
C GLU A 39 -14.78 -12.11 -9.58
N LYS A 40 -15.32 -12.89 -10.51
CA LYS A 40 -14.64 -14.09 -10.96
C LYS A 40 -13.55 -13.56 -11.87
N GLU A 41 -12.31 -13.89 -11.53
CA GLU A 41 -11.13 -13.62 -12.36
C GLU A 41 -11.50 -13.88 -13.83
N PRO A 42 -11.33 -12.89 -14.72
CA PRO A 42 -11.85 -12.99 -16.07
C PRO A 42 -11.26 -14.23 -16.72
N LEU A 43 -12.13 -15.19 -17.02
CA LEU A 43 -11.77 -16.34 -17.83
C LEU A 43 -11.17 -15.78 -19.13
N PRO A 44 -9.98 -16.24 -19.54
CA PRO A 44 -9.37 -15.75 -20.76
C PRO A 44 -10.34 -15.97 -21.92
N ILE A 45 -10.46 -14.91 -22.72
CA ILE A 45 -11.27 -14.83 -23.94
C ILE A 45 -11.09 -16.13 -24.74
N ARG A 46 -12.20 -16.76 -25.17
CA ARG A 46 -12.18 -17.96 -26.03
C ARG A 46 -11.20 -17.72 -27.19
N GLY A 47 -10.07 -18.42 -27.19
CA GLY A 47 -9.00 -18.27 -28.17
C GLY A 47 -7.59 -18.06 -27.61
N ALA A 48 -7.41 -17.90 -26.29
CA ALA A 48 -6.08 -17.92 -25.67
C ALA A 48 -5.44 -19.31 -25.80
N ALA A 49 -4.27 -19.38 -26.44
CA ALA A 49 -3.48 -20.61 -26.52
C ALA A 49 -2.93 -20.92 -25.12
N GLY A 50 -3.40 -22.02 -24.52
CA GLY A 50 -3.02 -22.48 -23.19
C GLY A 50 -3.33 -23.98 -23.02
N CYS A 51 -2.95 -24.55 -21.88
CA CYS A 51 -3.12 -25.95 -21.55
C CYS A 51 -4.17 -26.11 -20.46
N SER A 52 -5.06 -27.10 -20.58
CA SER A 52 -5.96 -27.46 -19.48
C SER A 52 -5.45 -28.72 -18.77
N PHE A 53 -5.29 -28.66 -17.45
CA PHE A 53 -4.88 -29.80 -16.63
C PHE A 53 -5.60 -29.76 -15.28
N GLY A 54 -6.23 -30.87 -14.86
CA GLY A 54 -6.88 -30.97 -13.54
C GLY A 54 -7.98 -29.93 -13.26
N GLY A 55 -8.71 -29.48 -14.29
CA GLY A 55 -9.77 -28.45 -14.16
C GLY A 55 -9.26 -27.01 -14.05
N LYS A 56 -7.93 -26.79 -14.06
CA LYS A 56 -7.27 -25.48 -14.15
C LYS A 56 -6.77 -25.25 -15.58
N VAL A 57 -6.69 -23.99 -15.98
CA VAL A 57 -6.14 -23.58 -17.28
C VAL A 57 -4.83 -22.85 -17.02
N TYR A 58 -3.78 -23.32 -17.70
CA TYR A 58 -2.41 -22.83 -17.59
C TYR A 58 -2.05 -22.09 -18.89
N ALA A 59 -1.38 -20.96 -18.77
CA ALA A 59 -0.83 -20.21 -19.90
C ALA A 59 0.34 -20.97 -20.52
N LEU A 60 0.67 -20.67 -21.79
CA LEU A 60 1.90 -21.18 -22.41
C LEU A 60 3.13 -20.80 -21.59
N ASP A 61 4.06 -21.74 -21.46
CA ASP A 61 5.29 -21.70 -20.66
C ASP A 61 5.06 -21.57 -19.13
N GLU A 62 3.84 -21.75 -18.65
CA GLU A 62 3.56 -21.87 -17.22
C GLU A 62 4.01 -23.23 -16.70
N THR A 63 4.65 -23.26 -15.53
CA THR A 63 5.12 -24.48 -14.86
C THR A 63 4.48 -24.64 -13.49
N TRP A 64 4.07 -25.84 -13.11
CA TRP A 64 3.41 -26.13 -11.84
C TRP A 64 3.67 -27.55 -11.36
N HIS A 65 3.45 -27.79 -10.06
CA HIS A 65 3.34 -29.15 -9.52
C HIS A 65 1.88 -29.63 -9.59
N PRO A 66 1.58 -30.78 -10.23
CA PRO A 66 0.22 -31.22 -10.41
C PRO A 66 -0.37 -31.68 -9.07
N ASP A 67 -1.59 -31.24 -8.79
CA ASP A 67 -2.41 -31.72 -7.68
C ASP A 67 -3.37 -32.79 -8.18
N LEU A 68 -3.24 -34.01 -7.64
CA LEU A 68 -4.07 -35.14 -8.02
C LEU A 68 -5.32 -35.28 -7.14
N GLY A 69 -5.53 -34.38 -6.17
CA GLY A 69 -6.63 -34.45 -5.21
C GLY A 69 -6.44 -35.58 -4.19
N GLU A 70 -7.37 -35.70 -3.25
CA GLU A 70 -7.31 -36.75 -2.24
C GLU A 70 -7.42 -38.15 -2.86
N PRO A 71 -6.62 -39.15 -2.42
CA PRO A 71 -5.70 -39.12 -1.26
C PRO A 71 -4.26 -38.65 -1.58
N PHE A 72 -3.94 -38.32 -2.82
CA PHE A 72 -2.56 -38.16 -3.29
C PHE A 72 -1.99 -36.75 -3.15
N GLY A 73 -2.84 -35.72 -3.26
CA GLY A 73 -2.46 -34.32 -3.15
C GLY A 73 -1.43 -33.87 -4.21
N VAL A 74 -0.62 -32.88 -3.85
CA VAL A 74 0.35 -32.25 -4.76
C VAL A 74 1.59 -33.11 -4.96
N MET A 75 1.88 -33.47 -6.21
CA MET A 75 3.05 -34.26 -6.62
C MET A 75 4.30 -33.38 -6.75
N ARG A 76 4.99 -33.14 -5.64
CA ARG A 76 6.10 -32.17 -5.56
C ARG A 76 7.38 -32.57 -6.31
N CYS A 77 7.52 -33.83 -6.66
CA CYS A 77 8.62 -34.32 -7.49
C CYS A 77 8.29 -34.38 -8.99
N VAL A 78 7.12 -33.88 -9.40
CA VAL A 78 6.73 -33.79 -10.79
C VAL A 78 6.56 -32.32 -11.15
N LEU A 79 7.31 -31.85 -12.13
CA LEU A 79 7.16 -30.50 -12.67
C LEU A 79 6.47 -30.59 -14.02
N CYS A 80 5.27 -30.04 -14.12
CA CYS A 80 4.53 -29.90 -15.37
C CYS A 80 4.78 -28.53 -15.97
N ALA A 81 4.81 -28.46 -17.30
CA ALA A 81 4.95 -27.25 -18.09
C ALA A 81 3.93 -27.25 -19.23
N CYS A 82 3.36 -26.09 -19.55
CA CYS A 82 2.52 -25.92 -20.72
C CYS A 82 3.37 -25.53 -21.94
N GLU A 83 3.73 -26.50 -22.78
CA GLU A 83 4.58 -26.26 -23.95
C GLU A 83 3.73 -25.87 -25.18
N ALA A 84 4.27 -24.95 -26.00
CA ALA A 84 3.69 -24.65 -27.31
C ALA A 84 3.81 -25.87 -28.25
N PRO A 85 2.82 -26.14 -29.11
CA PRO A 85 2.87 -27.27 -30.03
C PRO A 85 4.05 -27.12 -31.00
N GLN A 86 4.95 -28.10 -30.99
CA GLN A 86 6.12 -28.12 -31.86
C GLN A 86 5.77 -28.90 -33.13
N TRP A 87 5.98 -28.24 -34.29
CA TRP A 87 5.99 -28.75 -35.67
C TRP A 87 4.73 -28.59 -36.56
N GLY A 88 4.93 -27.88 -37.67
CA GLY A 88 4.13 -27.98 -38.91
C GLY A 88 3.29 -26.74 -39.25
N ARG A 89 3.63 -26.07 -40.37
CA ARG A 89 2.80 -25.01 -40.97
C ARG A 89 1.35 -25.50 -41.09
N ARG A 90 0.43 -24.86 -40.35
CA ARG A 90 -1.03 -25.08 -40.24
C ARG A 90 -1.50 -26.04 -39.13
N SER A 91 -1.46 -25.60 -37.87
CA SER A 91 -2.53 -25.89 -36.89
C SER A 91 -2.40 -24.99 -35.64
N ARG A 92 -3.44 -24.22 -35.33
CA ARG A 92 -3.63 -23.56 -34.02
C ARG A 92 -4.21 -24.62 -33.07
N GLY A 93 -3.38 -25.51 -32.55
CA GLY A 93 -3.77 -26.50 -31.54
C GLY A 93 -3.72 -25.92 -30.12
N PRO A 94 -4.45 -26.49 -29.14
CA PRO A 94 -4.27 -26.17 -27.73
C PRO A 94 -2.84 -26.52 -27.27
N GLY A 95 -2.33 -25.80 -26.26
CA GLY A 95 -1.00 -26.08 -25.69
C GLY A 95 -0.91 -27.50 -25.15
N ARG A 96 0.29 -28.09 -25.15
CA ARG A 96 0.53 -29.46 -24.66
C ARG A 96 1.17 -29.43 -23.28
N VAL A 97 0.58 -30.15 -22.33
CA VAL A 97 1.17 -30.36 -21.01
C VAL A 97 2.32 -31.37 -21.11
N SER A 98 3.47 -31.02 -20.56
CA SER A 98 4.69 -31.82 -20.50
C SER A 98 5.12 -31.92 -19.04
N CYS A 99 5.04 -33.11 -18.44
CA CYS A 99 5.42 -33.33 -17.04
C CYS A 99 6.67 -34.19 -16.95
N LYS A 100 7.62 -33.77 -16.12
CA LYS A 100 8.90 -34.47 -15.91
C LYS A 100 9.13 -34.72 -14.42
N ASN A 101 9.76 -35.85 -14.10
CA ASN A 101 10.15 -36.18 -12.73
C ASN A 101 11.48 -35.50 -12.40
N ILE A 102 11.48 -34.62 -11.41
CA ILE A 102 12.66 -33.82 -10.99
C ILE A 102 13.45 -34.47 -9.84
N LYS A 103 13.02 -35.63 -9.32
CA LYS A 103 13.75 -36.39 -8.29
C LYS A 103 15.22 -36.72 -8.64
N PRO A 104 15.58 -37.08 -9.90
CA PRO A 104 16.97 -37.34 -10.25
C PRO A 104 17.82 -36.07 -10.39
N GLU A 105 17.22 -34.88 -10.40
CA GLU A 105 17.91 -33.59 -10.42
C GLU A 105 18.27 -33.09 -9.01
N CYS A 106 17.95 -33.87 -7.97
CA CYS A 106 18.32 -33.56 -6.59
C CYS A 106 19.82 -33.78 -6.33
N PRO A 107 20.48 -32.88 -5.59
CA PRO A 107 21.90 -33.01 -5.28
C PRO A 107 22.18 -34.26 -4.41
N THR A 108 23.28 -34.94 -4.68
CA THR A 108 23.75 -36.07 -3.86
C THR A 108 24.26 -35.56 -2.51
N LEU A 109 23.63 -35.96 -1.42
CA LEU A 109 24.00 -35.55 -0.07
C LEU A 109 25.02 -36.51 0.54
N ALA A 110 26.04 -35.97 1.23
CA ALA A 110 27.11 -36.75 1.85
C ALA A 110 26.85 -37.10 3.34
N CYS A 111 25.65 -36.86 3.87
CA CYS A 111 25.33 -37.09 5.28
C CYS A 111 24.78 -38.50 5.55
N VAL A 112 24.97 -38.98 6.79
CA VAL A 112 24.64 -40.35 7.22
C VAL A 112 23.12 -40.61 7.28
N GLN A 113 22.29 -39.59 7.51
CA GLN A 113 20.83 -39.69 7.51
C GLN A 113 20.15 -38.47 6.86
N PRO A 114 19.96 -38.46 5.53
CA PRO A 114 19.17 -37.45 4.86
C PRO A 114 17.67 -37.64 5.17
N ARG A 115 16.97 -36.54 5.48
CA ARG A 115 15.52 -36.54 5.77
C ARG A 115 14.76 -35.74 4.72
N GLN A 116 13.61 -36.24 4.28
CA GLN A 116 12.71 -35.50 3.39
C GLN A 116 11.77 -34.63 4.21
N LEU A 117 11.81 -33.31 4.00
CA LEU A 117 10.91 -32.38 4.68
C LEU A 117 9.50 -32.43 4.09
N PRO A 118 8.43 -32.30 4.90
CA PRO A 118 7.07 -32.18 4.41
C PRO A 118 6.99 -31.01 3.42
N GLY A 119 6.55 -31.30 2.20
CA GLY A 119 6.40 -30.27 1.18
C GLY A 119 7.60 -30.06 0.24
N HIS A 120 8.67 -30.85 0.36
CA HIS A 120 9.85 -30.76 -0.51
C HIS A 120 10.10 -32.06 -1.30
N CYS A 121 10.61 -31.94 -2.54
CA CYS A 121 10.99 -33.10 -3.34
C CYS A 121 12.35 -33.69 -2.92
N CYS A 122 13.36 -32.83 -2.73
CA CYS A 122 14.71 -33.27 -2.38
C CYS A 122 14.89 -33.44 -0.87
N GLN A 123 15.75 -34.39 -0.47
CA GLN A 123 16.10 -34.58 0.94
C GLN A 123 17.07 -33.49 1.41
N THR A 124 17.16 -33.30 2.73
CA THR A 124 18.05 -32.34 3.39
C THR A 124 18.74 -32.99 4.58
N CYS A 125 19.98 -32.62 4.86
CA CYS A 125 20.71 -33.10 6.03
C CYS A 125 20.32 -32.29 7.28
N PRO A 126 20.03 -32.92 8.43
CA PRO A 126 19.81 -32.21 9.69
C PRO A 126 21.11 -31.53 10.18
N GLN A 127 21.04 -30.27 10.63
CA GLN A 127 22.19 -29.53 11.15
C GLN A 127 22.60 -30.03 12.55
N GLU A 128 23.79 -30.64 12.68
CA GLU A 128 24.48 -30.82 13.96
C GLU A 128 25.34 -29.58 14.25
N ARG A 129 25.21 -29.01 15.46
CA ARG A 129 25.94 -27.82 15.91
C ARG A 129 27.41 -28.16 16.20
N SER A 130 28.32 -27.71 15.33
CA SER A 130 29.75 -27.60 15.65
C SER A 130 30.45 -26.56 14.76
N GLY A 131 30.83 -25.41 15.36
CA GLY A 131 31.95 -24.51 14.98
C GLY A 131 31.88 -23.71 13.66
N PRO A 132 32.27 -22.41 13.64
CA PRO A 132 32.30 -21.63 12.41
C PRO A 132 33.66 -21.77 11.70
N GLU A 133 33.68 -22.30 10.47
CA GLU A 133 34.82 -22.08 9.57
C GLU A 133 34.37 -21.87 8.11
N ARG A 134 34.83 -20.74 7.56
CA ARG A 134 35.08 -20.35 6.16
C ARG A 134 34.05 -20.73 5.07
N GLN A 135 33.51 -19.67 4.44
CA GLN A 135 32.89 -19.72 3.12
C GLN A 135 33.75 -20.47 2.09
N PRO A 136 33.09 -21.23 1.21
CA PRO A 136 33.44 -21.20 -0.20
C PRO A 136 32.26 -20.75 -1.06
N THR A 137 32.60 -19.88 -2.01
CA THR A 137 31.85 -19.51 -3.20
C THR A 137 31.33 -20.75 -3.95
N GLY A 138 30.02 -20.84 -4.13
CA GLY A 138 29.37 -21.91 -4.89
C GLY A 138 28.04 -21.42 -5.47
N LEU A 139 27.92 -21.51 -6.79
CA LEU A 139 26.81 -21.06 -7.62
C LEU A 139 25.45 -21.62 -7.12
N ALA A 140 24.59 -20.76 -6.61
CA ALA A 140 23.21 -21.12 -6.30
C ALA A 140 22.37 -21.08 -7.59
N PHE A 141 22.08 -22.26 -8.13
CA PHE A 141 21.10 -22.45 -9.20
C PHE A 141 19.69 -22.24 -8.61
N GLU A 142 19.03 -21.15 -9.03
CA GLU A 142 17.72 -20.75 -8.54
C GLU A 142 16.63 -21.52 -9.31
N TYR A 143 15.98 -22.48 -8.65
CA TYR A 143 14.75 -23.09 -9.18
C TYR A 143 13.66 -22.01 -9.31
N PRO A 144 12.87 -21.98 -10.40
CA PRO A 144 11.72 -21.09 -10.53
C PRO A 144 10.71 -21.34 -9.41
N ARG A 145 10.60 -20.39 -8.47
CA ARG A 145 9.70 -20.48 -7.31
C ARG A 145 8.27 -20.14 -7.71
N ASP A 146 7.35 -21.04 -7.37
CA ASP A 146 5.91 -20.82 -7.44
C ASP A 146 5.49 -19.77 -6.38
N PRO A 147 4.69 -18.74 -6.69
CA PRO A 147 4.43 -17.62 -5.76
C PRO A 147 3.52 -17.92 -4.56
N GLU A 148 2.94 -19.12 -4.44
CA GLU A 148 1.76 -19.33 -3.58
C GLU A 148 1.98 -20.12 -2.28
N HIS A 149 3.19 -20.59 -1.97
CA HIS A 149 3.42 -21.29 -0.69
C HIS A 149 4.71 -20.87 0.00
N ARG A 150 4.62 -19.81 0.83
CA ARG A 150 5.52 -19.59 1.96
C ARG A 150 4.79 -19.94 3.24
N SER A 151 5.04 -21.13 3.78
CA SER A 151 4.86 -21.38 5.21
C SER A 151 5.73 -22.53 5.67
N TYR A 152 6.30 -22.34 6.86
CA TYR A 152 6.98 -23.31 7.72
C TYR A 152 8.39 -23.76 7.33
N SER A 153 9.39 -23.00 7.81
CA SER A 153 10.43 -23.44 8.75
C SER A 153 11.68 -22.57 8.55
N ASP A 154 11.95 -21.63 9.45
CA ASP A 154 13.20 -21.64 10.24
C ASP A 154 13.18 -20.52 11.29
N ARG A 155 13.40 -20.89 12.56
CA ARG A 155 13.56 -19.97 13.68
C ARG A 155 14.96 -20.23 14.23
N GLY A 156 15.88 -19.29 13.98
CA GLY A 156 17.24 -19.32 14.50
C GLY A 156 17.93 -17.98 14.31
N GLU A 157 17.75 -17.08 15.27
CA GLU A 157 18.54 -15.85 15.46
C GLU A 157 19.99 -16.18 15.90
N PRO A 158 21.00 -15.37 15.53
CA PRO A 158 21.25 -14.10 16.23
C PRO A 158 21.74 -12.94 15.34
N GLY A 159 21.36 -11.71 15.72
CA GLY A 159 21.95 -10.49 15.19
C GLY A 159 20.96 -9.33 15.17
N SER A 160 20.82 -8.65 16.30
CA SER A 160 20.01 -7.44 16.47
C SER A 160 20.54 -6.29 15.61
N GLU A 161 19.93 -6.07 14.44
CA GLU A 161 19.86 -4.79 13.69
C GLU A 161 19.21 -5.05 12.31
N ASP A 162 17.92 -5.38 12.26
CA ASP A 162 17.09 -5.18 11.04
C ASP A 162 15.58 -5.43 11.26
N ARG A 163 15.05 -5.04 12.43
CA ARG A 163 13.62 -5.25 12.77
C ARG A 163 12.79 -3.99 12.59
N THR A 164 12.58 -3.57 11.35
CA THR A 164 11.37 -2.85 10.86
C THR A 164 11.52 -2.45 9.39
N ARG A 165 11.46 -3.39 8.42
CA ARG A 165 11.02 -3.14 7.02
C ARG A 165 11.18 -4.37 6.14
N GLY A 166 10.10 -5.11 6.00
CA GLY A 166 10.02 -6.24 5.07
C GLY A 166 8.61 -6.41 4.53
N ASP A 167 7.89 -5.31 4.31
CA ASP A 167 6.69 -5.38 3.49
C ASP A 167 7.16 -5.54 2.03
N GLY A 168 6.59 -6.50 1.31
CA GLY A 168 7.10 -6.97 0.01
C GLY A 168 6.94 -5.98 -1.14
N HIS A 169 6.96 -4.67 -0.86
CA HIS A 169 6.84 -3.60 -1.82
C HIS A 169 8.19 -3.15 -2.36
N THR A 170 8.24 -2.78 -3.63
CA THR A 170 9.41 -2.13 -4.25
C THR A 170 9.00 -0.78 -4.79
N ASP A 171 9.71 0.28 -4.35
CA ASP A 171 9.41 1.65 -4.72
C ASP A 171 10.29 2.16 -5.88
N PHE A 172 9.66 2.95 -6.74
CA PHE A 172 10.24 3.59 -7.91
C PHE A 172 9.85 5.06 -7.95
N VAL A 173 10.70 5.87 -8.57
CA VAL A 173 10.47 7.30 -8.80
C VAL A 173 10.78 7.69 -10.23
N ALA A 174 10.08 8.67 -10.77
CA ALA A 174 10.40 9.30 -12.03
C ALA A 174 10.30 10.82 -11.95
N LEU A 175 11.32 11.49 -12.48
CA LEU A 175 11.29 12.90 -12.87
C LEU A 175 10.69 13.01 -14.27
N LEU A 176 9.56 13.71 -14.39
CA LEU A 176 8.86 13.91 -15.65
C LEU A 176 9.08 15.35 -16.12
N THR A 177 9.69 15.49 -17.28
CA THR A 177 9.83 16.77 -17.98
C THR A 177 9.45 16.59 -19.45
N GLY A 178 9.21 17.69 -20.16
CA GLY A 178 8.75 17.66 -21.55
C GLY A 178 9.55 18.61 -22.44
N PRO A 179 10.00 18.21 -23.65
CA PRO A 179 10.84 19.05 -24.51
C PRO A 179 10.13 20.32 -25.02
N ARG A 180 8.81 20.41 -24.85
CA ARG A 180 7.97 21.55 -25.25
C ARG A 180 7.13 22.09 -24.08
N SER A 181 7.44 21.70 -22.85
CA SER A 181 6.70 22.11 -21.66
C SER A 181 7.66 22.56 -20.56
N GLN A 182 7.21 23.55 -19.77
CA GLN A 182 7.87 23.96 -18.52
C GLN A 182 7.39 23.13 -17.32
N ALA A 183 6.38 22.28 -17.55
CA ALA A 183 5.84 21.44 -16.51
C ALA A 183 6.90 20.47 -15.99
N VAL A 184 6.87 20.30 -14.67
CA VAL A 184 7.68 19.31 -13.98
C VAL A 184 6.74 18.48 -13.13
N ALA A 185 6.85 17.16 -13.26
CA ALA A 185 6.07 16.25 -12.44
C ALA A 185 6.95 15.18 -11.82
N ARG A 186 6.45 14.65 -10.72
CA ARG A 186 7.09 13.62 -9.93
C ARG A 186 6.13 12.45 -9.82
N ALA A 187 6.54 11.30 -10.31
CA ALA A 187 5.79 10.06 -10.09
C ALA A 187 6.48 9.21 -9.03
N ARG A 188 5.73 8.79 -8.01
CA ARG A 188 6.10 7.72 -7.07
C ARG A 188 5.26 6.49 -7.41
N VAL A 189 5.91 5.35 -7.57
CA VAL A 189 5.24 4.08 -7.92
C VAL A 189 5.70 2.98 -6.97
N SER A 190 4.76 2.31 -6.32
CA SER A 190 5.04 1.15 -5.47
C SER A 190 4.49 -0.13 -6.12
N LEU A 191 5.37 -1.11 -6.30
CA LEU A 191 5.01 -2.45 -6.71
C LEU A 191 4.73 -3.28 -5.47
N LEU A 192 3.48 -3.67 -5.24
CA LEU A 192 3.12 -4.60 -4.18
C LEU A 192 2.38 -5.79 -4.80
N ARG A 193 2.94 -6.99 -4.62
CA ARG A 193 2.54 -8.23 -5.30
C ARG A 193 2.68 -8.08 -6.83
N SER A 194 1.56 -7.96 -7.52
CA SER A 194 1.45 -7.80 -8.99
C SER A 194 0.73 -6.52 -9.39
N SER A 195 0.58 -5.56 -8.47
CA SER A 195 -0.13 -4.30 -8.73
C SER A 195 0.79 -3.12 -8.51
N LEU A 196 0.82 -2.20 -9.47
CA LEU A 196 1.52 -0.91 -9.36
C LEU A 196 0.54 0.13 -8.84
N ARG A 197 0.87 0.76 -7.72
CA ARG A 197 0.16 1.92 -7.19
C ARG A 197 1.01 3.14 -7.45
N PHE A 198 0.40 4.21 -7.90
CA PHE A 198 1.14 5.42 -8.24
C PHE A 198 0.47 6.67 -7.71
N SER A 199 1.32 7.60 -7.29
CA SER A 199 0.99 8.96 -6.86
C SER A 199 1.85 9.90 -7.70
N ILE A 200 1.22 10.79 -8.46
CA ILE A 200 1.93 11.72 -9.35
C ILE A 200 1.57 13.15 -8.97
N SER A 201 2.54 13.91 -8.48
CA SER A 201 2.40 15.35 -8.21
C SER A 201 3.03 16.15 -9.35
N TYR A 202 2.44 17.29 -9.69
CA TYR A 202 2.92 18.11 -10.81
C TYR A 202 2.85 19.60 -10.53
N ARG A 203 3.68 20.37 -11.23
CA ARG A 203 3.72 21.83 -11.20
C ARG A 203 3.78 22.38 -12.63
N GLN A 204 3.16 23.54 -12.84
CA GLN A 204 3.13 24.24 -14.12
C GLN A 204 2.60 23.39 -15.30
N LEU A 205 1.69 22.45 -15.02
CA LEU A 205 1.03 21.61 -16.02
C LEU A 205 -0.47 21.88 -16.01
N ASP A 206 -1.07 21.94 -17.20
CA ASP A 206 -2.52 21.94 -17.34
C ASP A 206 -3.14 20.64 -16.80
N ARG A 207 -4.45 20.67 -16.54
CA ARG A 207 -5.19 19.53 -15.98
C ARG A 207 -4.94 18.25 -16.81
N PRO A 208 -4.25 17.23 -16.28
CA PRO A 208 -4.01 16.00 -17.02
C PRO A 208 -5.31 15.23 -17.21
N THR A 209 -5.44 14.57 -18.35
CA THR A 209 -6.59 13.73 -18.72
C THR A 209 -6.31 12.25 -18.50
N ARG A 210 -5.06 11.82 -18.74
CA ARG A 210 -4.64 10.43 -18.61
C ARG A 210 -3.20 10.34 -18.12
N ILE A 211 -2.92 9.23 -17.43
CA ILE A 211 -1.58 8.74 -17.15
C ILE A 211 -1.33 7.58 -18.12
N ARG A 212 -0.16 7.56 -18.74
CA ARG A 212 0.25 6.53 -19.69
C ARG A 212 1.53 5.86 -19.23
N PHE A 213 1.54 4.54 -19.18
CA PHE A 213 2.75 3.74 -19.01
C PHE A 213 3.16 3.17 -20.36
N SER A 214 4.44 3.30 -20.71
CA SER A 214 5.00 2.83 -21.96
C SER A 214 6.33 2.12 -21.77
N ASP A 215 6.75 1.35 -22.76
CA ASP A 215 8.13 0.86 -22.82
C ASP A 215 9.10 1.94 -23.35
N SER A 216 10.37 1.59 -23.50
CA SER A 216 11.43 2.46 -24.03
C SER A 216 11.26 2.80 -25.52
N THR A 217 10.43 2.05 -26.26
CA THR A 217 10.10 2.32 -27.67
C THR A 217 8.90 3.27 -27.83
N GLY A 218 8.22 3.58 -26.72
CA GLY A 218 7.01 4.40 -26.70
C GLY A 218 5.72 3.60 -26.91
N SER A 219 5.78 2.26 -26.92
CA SER A 219 4.59 1.41 -27.01
C SER A 219 3.79 1.51 -25.71
N VAL A 220 2.49 1.76 -25.83
CA VAL A 220 1.58 1.94 -24.69
C VAL A 220 1.27 0.58 -24.06
N LEU A 221 1.56 0.45 -22.77
CA LEU A 221 1.30 -0.76 -21.98
C LEU A 221 0.06 -0.63 -21.10
N PHE A 222 -0.23 0.58 -20.62
CA PHE A 222 -1.38 0.87 -19.76
C PHE A 222 -1.75 2.36 -19.81
N GLU A 223 -3.05 2.65 -19.73
CA GLU A 223 -3.57 4.01 -19.55
C GLU A 223 -4.55 4.06 -18.37
N HIS A 224 -4.50 5.15 -17.61
CA HIS A 224 -5.40 5.41 -16.50
C HIS A 224 -6.00 6.82 -16.62
N PRO A 225 -7.31 7.01 -16.42
CA PRO A 225 -7.89 8.35 -16.40
C PRO A 225 -7.30 9.16 -15.24
N ALA A 226 -6.80 10.36 -15.54
CA ALA A 226 -6.34 11.28 -14.52
C ALA A 226 -7.54 12.12 -14.06
N ALA A 227 -8.14 11.77 -12.92
CA ALA A 227 -9.03 12.66 -12.20
C ALA A 227 -8.17 13.41 -11.17
N PRO A 228 -7.69 14.64 -11.47
CA PRO A 228 -6.83 15.34 -10.52
C PRO A 228 -7.62 15.79 -9.30
N SER A 229 -6.98 15.68 -8.13
CA SER A 229 -7.45 16.28 -6.89
C SER A 229 -7.23 17.79 -6.89
N GLN A 230 -7.72 18.49 -5.85
CA GLN A 230 -7.56 19.95 -5.72
C GLN A 230 -6.10 20.41 -5.62
N ASP A 231 -5.16 19.51 -5.29
CA ASP A 231 -3.75 19.87 -4.97
C ASP A 231 -2.73 19.49 -6.07
N GLY A 232 -3.16 19.19 -7.29
CA GLY A 232 -2.25 18.79 -8.36
C GLY A 232 -1.61 17.42 -8.14
N LEU A 233 -2.32 16.53 -7.43
CA LEU A 233 -1.96 15.13 -7.22
C LEU A 233 -2.92 14.24 -8.03
N VAL A 234 -2.35 13.25 -8.73
CA VAL A 234 -3.09 12.22 -9.44
C VAL A 234 -2.73 10.85 -8.88
N CYS A 235 -3.76 10.08 -8.55
CA CYS A 235 -3.66 8.76 -7.96
C CYS A 235 -4.15 7.69 -8.93
N GLY A 236 -3.61 6.49 -8.83
CA GLY A 236 -4.16 5.37 -9.57
C GLY A 236 -3.50 4.03 -9.26
N VAL A 237 -4.09 2.97 -9.82
CA VAL A 237 -3.64 1.59 -9.63
C VAL A 237 -3.70 0.87 -10.96
N TRP A 238 -2.60 0.22 -11.33
CA TRP A 238 -2.55 -0.80 -12.36
C TRP A 238 -2.57 -2.17 -11.69
N ARG A 239 -3.75 -2.82 -11.70
CA ARG A 239 -3.95 -4.16 -11.14
C ARG A 239 -3.50 -5.23 -12.14
N ALA A 240 -3.05 -6.38 -11.63
CA ALA A 240 -2.65 -7.55 -12.44
C ALA A 240 -1.66 -7.19 -13.58
N VAL A 241 -0.55 -6.55 -13.20
CA VAL A 241 0.47 -6.08 -14.13
C VAL A 241 1.09 -7.28 -14.88
N PRO A 242 1.12 -7.26 -16.22
CA PRO A 242 1.69 -8.35 -17.01
C PRO A 242 3.15 -8.64 -16.67
N ARG A 243 3.57 -9.91 -16.73
CA ARG A 243 4.95 -10.34 -16.43
C ARG A 243 5.99 -9.61 -17.28
N LEU A 244 5.67 -9.29 -18.54
CA LEU A 244 6.54 -8.51 -19.43
C LEU A 244 6.78 -7.10 -18.87
N SER A 245 5.72 -6.39 -18.47
CA SER A 245 5.80 -5.06 -17.87
C SER A 245 6.57 -5.07 -16.55
N LEU A 246 6.43 -6.13 -15.73
CA LEU A 246 7.24 -6.33 -14.52
C LEU A 246 8.73 -6.58 -14.80
N ARG A 247 9.08 -7.17 -15.96
CA ARG A 247 10.48 -7.29 -16.39
C ARG A 247 11.04 -5.93 -16.83
N LEU A 248 10.26 -5.17 -17.61
CA LEU A 248 10.63 -3.81 -18.02
C LEU A 248 10.83 -2.88 -16.83
N LEU A 249 9.96 -2.95 -15.82
CA LEU A 249 10.08 -2.18 -14.58
C LEU A 249 11.37 -2.53 -13.82
N ARG A 250 11.69 -3.83 -13.67
CA ARG A 250 12.93 -4.27 -13.01
C ARG A 250 14.20 -3.88 -13.77
N ALA A 251 14.09 -3.72 -15.08
CA ALA A 251 15.17 -3.26 -15.95
C ALA A 251 15.18 -1.72 -16.13
N GLU A 252 14.34 -0.98 -15.41
CA GLU A 252 14.22 0.49 -15.49
C GLU A 252 13.88 1.02 -16.90
N GLN A 253 13.19 0.19 -17.70
CA GLN A 253 12.77 0.51 -19.08
C GLN A 253 11.31 0.96 -19.17
N LEU A 254 10.57 0.93 -18.06
CA LEU A 254 9.19 1.38 -17.99
C LEU A 254 9.16 2.91 -17.82
N HIS A 255 8.41 3.58 -18.67
CA HIS A 255 8.23 5.02 -18.65
C HIS A 255 6.81 5.38 -18.23
N VAL A 256 6.65 6.53 -17.60
CA VAL A 256 5.35 7.11 -17.24
C VAL A 256 5.24 8.50 -17.84
N ALA A 257 4.06 8.85 -18.33
CA ALA A 257 3.76 10.13 -18.95
C ALA A 257 2.42 10.70 -18.48
N LEU A 258 2.34 12.02 -18.32
CA LEU A 258 1.09 12.75 -18.13
C LEU A 258 0.60 13.30 -19.47
N VAL A 259 -0.65 13.01 -19.80
CA VAL A 259 -1.29 13.38 -21.06
C VAL A 259 -2.30 14.49 -20.81
N THR A 260 -2.13 15.62 -21.48
CA THR A 260 -3.04 16.79 -21.44
C THR A 260 -3.87 16.87 -22.73
N PRO A 261 -4.97 17.64 -22.76
CA PRO A 261 -5.78 17.81 -23.97
C PRO A 261 -4.98 18.38 -25.15
N THR A 262 -4.01 19.25 -24.85
CA THR A 262 -3.12 19.90 -25.83
C THR A 262 -2.02 18.98 -26.34
N ASN A 263 -1.59 17.99 -25.53
CA ASN A 263 -0.50 17.07 -25.86
C ASN A 263 -0.93 15.60 -25.71
N PRO A 264 -1.64 15.02 -26.70
CA PRO A 264 -2.19 13.66 -26.62
C PRO A 264 -1.12 12.54 -26.63
N SER A 265 0.09 12.84 -27.08
CA SER A 265 1.24 11.94 -27.00
C SER A 265 1.85 11.84 -25.60
N GLY A 266 1.47 12.73 -24.68
CA GLY A 266 2.14 12.94 -23.40
C GLY A 266 2.92 14.25 -23.41
N GLU A 267 2.66 15.12 -22.44
CA GLU A 267 3.32 16.42 -22.31
C GLU A 267 4.65 16.31 -21.56
N VAL A 268 4.63 15.63 -20.41
CA VAL A 268 5.80 15.36 -19.57
C VAL A 268 5.92 13.86 -19.31
N TRP A 269 7.15 13.36 -19.35
CA TRP A 269 7.41 11.92 -19.23
C TRP A 269 8.82 11.63 -18.69
N GLY A 270 9.02 10.40 -18.21
CA GLY A 270 10.30 9.95 -17.68
C GLY A 270 10.34 8.45 -17.32
N PRO A 271 11.55 7.87 -17.21
CA PRO A 271 11.74 6.48 -16.81
C PRO A 271 11.51 6.31 -15.31
N LEU A 272 11.00 5.14 -14.92
CA LEU A 272 10.90 4.72 -13.54
C LEU A 272 12.22 4.13 -13.08
N ILE A 273 12.81 4.74 -12.06
CA ILE A 273 14.11 4.37 -11.50
C ILE A 273 13.87 3.83 -10.09
N ARG A 274 14.57 2.77 -9.72
CA ARG A 274 14.51 2.22 -8.36
C ARG A 274 15.48 2.96 -7.47
N HIS A 275 15.02 3.41 -6.30
CA HIS A 275 15.92 4.02 -5.32
C HIS A 275 15.58 3.60 -3.89
N ARG A 276 16.58 3.19 -3.11
CA ARG A 276 16.38 2.68 -1.74
C ARG A 276 15.86 3.76 -0.77
N ALA A 277 16.28 5.01 -0.94
CA ALA A 277 15.86 6.11 -0.07
C ALA A 277 14.36 6.45 -0.17
N LEU A 278 13.64 5.91 -1.16
CA LEU A 278 12.19 6.15 -1.31
C LEU A 278 11.39 5.63 -0.13
N ALA A 279 11.78 4.51 0.46
CA ALA A 279 11.05 3.91 1.58
C ALA A 279 10.98 4.84 2.79
N ALA A 280 12.07 5.59 3.05
CA ALA A 280 12.18 6.49 4.18
C ALA A 280 11.83 7.95 3.88
N GLU A 281 11.37 8.25 2.66
CA GLU A 281 11.11 9.62 2.23
C GLU A 281 10.10 10.33 3.12
N THR A 282 10.50 11.51 3.61
CA THR A 282 9.72 12.35 4.53
C THR A 282 9.28 13.64 3.89
N PHE A 283 10.20 14.29 3.18
CA PHE A 283 9.96 15.56 2.50
C PHE A 283 10.32 15.45 1.03
N SER A 284 9.76 16.34 0.24
CA SER A 284 10.05 16.41 -1.19
C SER A 284 9.88 17.81 -1.74
N ALA A 285 10.58 18.10 -2.85
CA ALA A 285 10.32 19.28 -3.64
C ALA A 285 10.25 18.93 -5.14
N ILE A 286 9.43 19.69 -5.87
CA ILE A 286 9.46 19.73 -7.33
C ILE A 286 10.12 21.06 -7.69
N LEU A 287 11.24 21.01 -8.40
CA LEU A 287 12.04 22.15 -8.79
C LEU A 287 11.68 22.57 -10.22
N THR A 288 11.21 23.80 -10.38
CA THR A 288 10.84 24.39 -11.68
C THR A 288 11.80 25.51 -12.05
N LEU A 289 11.94 25.80 -13.34
CA LEU A 289 12.83 26.85 -13.83
C LEU A 289 12.41 28.24 -13.36
N GLU A 290 13.38 29.02 -12.87
CA GLU A 290 13.26 30.45 -12.60
C GLU A 290 13.74 31.26 -13.82
N GLY A 291 12.97 32.27 -14.22
CA GLY A 291 13.35 33.18 -15.30
C GLY A 291 12.77 32.81 -16.67
N PRO A 292 13.51 33.01 -17.78
CA PRO A 292 12.97 32.82 -19.12
C PRO A 292 12.61 31.35 -19.38
N PRO A 293 11.47 31.06 -20.03
CA PRO A 293 11.00 29.70 -20.21
C PRO A 293 11.94 28.89 -21.11
N GLN A 294 12.54 27.84 -20.57
CA GLN A 294 13.34 26.86 -21.31
C GLN A 294 12.77 25.46 -21.09
N PRO A 295 12.12 24.88 -22.12
CA PRO A 295 11.36 23.66 -21.93
C PRO A 295 12.29 22.47 -21.66
N GLY A 296 11.77 21.48 -20.94
CA GLY A 296 12.50 20.27 -20.58
C GLY A 296 13.44 20.42 -19.38
N THR A 297 13.46 21.60 -18.75
CA THR A 297 14.27 21.88 -17.56
C THR A 297 13.44 21.74 -16.28
N GLY A 298 13.96 21.00 -15.31
CA GLY A 298 13.29 20.77 -14.04
C GLY A 298 14.01 19.77 -13.17
N GLY A 299 13.55 19.59 -11.94
CA GLY A 299 14.09 18.61 -11.02
C GLY A 299 13.13 18.18 -9.94
N ILE A 300 13.52 17.16 -9.21
CA ILE A 300 12.83 16.68 -8.02
C ILE A 300 13.87 16.39 -6.94
N THR A 301 13.46 16.60 -5.70
CA THR A 301 14.27 16.27 -4.53
C THR A 301 13.49 15.34 -3.63
N LEU A 302 14.18 14.34 -3.10
CA LEU A 302 13.67 13.39 -2.13
C LEU A 302 14.51 13.55 -0.89
N LEU A 303 13.88 13.83 0.24
CA LEU A 303 14.59 14.09 1.47
C LEU A 303 14.11 13.15 2.58
N THR A 304 15.07 12.57 3.28
CA THR A 304 14.89 11.63 4.37
C THR A 304 15.57 12.18 5.61
N LEU A 305 14.78 12.45 6.65
CA LEU A 305 15.31 12.84 7.95
C LEU A 305 15.87 11.60 8.68
N SER A 306 16.97 11.75 9.41
CA SER A 306 17.53 10.68 10.24
C SER A 306 16.73 10.43 11.53
N ASP A 307 16.59 9.16 11.93
CA ASP A 307 15.87 8.72 13.12
C ASP A 307 16.54 9.12 14.44
N THR A 308 17.86 9.32 14.41
CA THR A 308 18.67 9.57 15.62
C THR A 308 19.42 10.89 15.54
N GLU A 309 19.91 11.25 14.36
CA GLU A 309 20.68 12.47 14.15
C GLU A 309 19.80 13.60 13.62
N ASP A 310 20.21 14.85 13.81
CA ASP A 310 19.60 16.01 13.17
C ASP A 310 20.23 16.23 11.79
N SER A 311 20.22 15.16 10.97
CA SER A 311 20.76 15.12 9.62
C SER A 311 19.66 14.82 8.60
N LEU A 312 19.71 15.52 7.47
CA LEU A 312 18.79 15.36 6.35
C LEU A 312 19.55 14.84 5.14
N HIS A 313 19.32 13.58 4.80
CA HIS A 313 19.86 13.00 3.57
C HIS A 313 18.91 13.34 2.42
N PHE A 314 19.46 13.65 1.25
CA PHE A 314 18.63 13.91 0.09
C PHE A 314 19.22 13.34 -1.19
N LEU A 315 18.33 13.01 -2.12
CA LEU A 315 18.62 12.70 -3.51
C LEU A 315 17.97 13.77 -4.38
N LEU A 316 18.77 14.43 -5.22
CA LEU A 316 18.29 15.39 -6.19
C LEU A 316 18.45 14.81 -7.59
N LEU A 317 17.37 14.75 -8.35
CA LEU A 317 17.35 14.39 -9.77
C LEU A 317 16.94 15.62 -10.57
N PHE A 318 17.63 15.91 -11.67
CA PHE A 318 17.32 17.08 -12.49
C PHE A 318 17.51 16.80 -13.98
N ARG A 319 16.97 17.63 -14.85
CA ARG A 319 17.14 17.59 -16.31
C ARG A 319 17.14 19.01 -16.87
N GLY A 320 17.77 19.19 -18.03
CA GLY A 320 17.80 20.47 -18.77
C GLY A 320 18.71 21.56 -18.22
N LEU A 321 19.32 21.39 -17.04
CA LEU A 321 20.29 22.34 -16.47
C LEU A 321 21.70 22.26 -17.11
N LEU A 322 22.09 21.07 -17.58
CA LEU A 322 23.42 20.83 -18.15
C LEU A 322 23.31 20.81 -19.67
N GLU A 323 23.94 21.78 -20.33
CA GLU A 323 24.10 21.75 -21.78
C GLU A 323 25.25 20.80 -22.16
N PRO A 324 25.06 19.92 -23.16
CA PRO A 324 26.15 19.13 -23.73
C PRO A 324 27.08 20.06 -24.51
N ARG A 325 28.03 20.70 -23.82
CA ARG A 325 29.12 21.43 -24.50
C ARG A 325 30.09 20.41 -25.08
N SER A 326 30.22 20.42 -26.40
CA SER A 326 31.29 19.69 -27.09
C SER A 326 32.65 20.17 -26.57
N GLY A 327 33.39 19.27 -25.91
CA GLY A 327 34.71 19.57 -25.31
C GLY A 327 34.70 20.16 -23.89
N GLY A 328 33.57 20.15 -23.17
CA GLY A 328 33.49 20.56 -21.76
C GLY A 328 33.98 19.47 -20.78
N PRO A 329 34.25 19.82 -19.51
CA PRO A 329 34.59 18.85 -18.47
C PRO A 329 33.46 17.82 -18.29
N SER A 330 33.82 16.56 -18.03
CA SER A 330 32.86 15.45 -17.83
C SER A 330 31.94 15.65 -16.62
N GLN A 331 32.38 16.44 -15.64
CA GLN A 331 31.62 16.85 -14.48
C GLN A 331 31.48 18.38 -14.43
N VAL A 332 30.26 18.83 -14.18
CA VAL A 332 29.93 20.25 -14.04
C VAL A 332 29.65 20.54 -12.56
N PRO A 333 30.36 21.50 -11.94
CA PRO A 333 30.07 21.89 -10.58
C PRO A 333 28.74 22.65 -10.51
N LEU A 334 27.90 22.21 -9.60
CA LEU A 334 26.59 22.77 -9.29
C LEU A 334 26.62 23.40 -7.91
N ARG A 335 25.87 24.48 -7.76
CA ARG A 335 25.64 25.19 -6.50
C ARG A 335 24.20 24.94 -6.07
N LEU A 336 24.04 24.29 -4.92
CA LEU A 336 22.76 24.04 -4.29
C LEU A 336 22.60 25.00 -3.10
N GLN A 337 21.48 25.71 -3.06
CA GLN A 337 21.15 26.67 -2.02
C GLN A 337 19.84 26.26 -1.33
N ILE A 338 19.83 26.31 0.00
CA ILE A 338 18.62 26.21 0.80
C ILE A 338 18.34 27.60 1.35
N LEU A 339 17.15 28.11 1.05
CA LEU A 339 16.73 29.45 1.37
C LEU A 339 15.47 29.45 2.23
N HIS A 340 15.35 30.44 3.11
CA HIS A 340 14.11 30.77 3.82
C HIS A 340 13.74 32.21 3.49
N GLN A 341 12.55 32.42 2.93
CA GLN A 341 12.08 33.75 2.49
C GLN A 341 13.11 34.52 1.62
N GLY A 342 13.87 33.80 0.79
CA GLY A 342 14.92 34.35 -0.07
C GLY A 342 16.28 34.58 0.60
N GLN A 343 16.41 34.39 1.92
CA GLN A 343 17.69 34.44 2.63
C GLN A 343 18.40 33.09 2.55
N LEU A 344 19.69 33.10 2.22
CA LEU A 344 20.52 31.89 2.14
C LEU A 344 20.79 31.32 3.54
N LEU A 345 20.38 30.08 3.78
CA LEU A 345 20.67 29.35 5.02
C LEU A 345 21.87 28.41 4.88
N ARG A 346 21.88 27.62 3.81
CA ARG A 346 22.91 26.60 3.54
C ARG A 346 23.28 26.63 2.07
N GLU A 347 24.56 26.41 1.78
CA GLU A 347 25.10 26.29 0.42
C GLU A 347 25.96 25.03 0.33
N LEU A 348 25.75 24.25 -0.73
CA LEU A 348 26.48 23.02 -1.02
C LEU A 348 26.97 23.04 -2.47
N TYR A 349 28.11 22.40 -2.71
CA TYR A 349 28.67 22.22 -4.05
C TYR A 349 28.69 20.74 -4.39
N ALA A 350 28.14 20.38 -5.53
CA ALA A 350 28.09 18.99 -6.01
C ALA A 350 28.53 18.93 -7.47
N ASN A 351 29.16 17.82 -7.86
CA ASN A 351 29.57 17.60 -9.23
C ASN A 351 28.59 16.62 -9.90
N ALA A 352 28.02 17.01 -11.03
CA ALA A 352 27.11 16.16 -11.78
C ALA A 352 27.52 16.05 -13.25
N SER A 353 27.10 14.96 -13.90
CA SER A 353 27.34 14.71 -15.32
C SER A 353 26.04 14.70 -16.11
N VAL A 354 26.14 14.81 -17.44
CA VAL A 354 24.97 14.69 -18.33
C VAL A 354 24.42 13.26 -18.35
N GLN A 355 25.27 12.25 -18.09
CA GLN A 355 24.91 10.82 -18.14
C GLN A 355 24.20 10.37 -16.86
N GLU A 356 24.53 10.97 -15.73
CA GLU A 356 23.92 10.72 -14.41
C GLU A 356 23.41 12.04 -13.84
N PRO A 357 22.21 12.48 -14.22
CA PRO A 357 21.72 13.82 -13.90
C PRO A 357 21.04 13.81 -12.52
N GLY A 358 21.85 13.57 -11.49
CA GLY A 358 21.45 13.58 -10.10
C GLY A 358 22.61 13.30 -9.16
N PHE A 359 22.45 13.69 -7.90
CA PHE A 359 23.44 13.44 -6.85
C PHE A 359 22.74 13.27 -5.50
N ALA A 360 23.42 12.61 -4.56
CA ALA A 360 22.94 12.42 -3.21
C ALA A 360 23.95 13.02 -2.22
N GLU A 361 23.44 13.73 -1.22
CA GLU A 361 24.24 14.44 -0.23
C GLU A 361 23.56 14.41 1.13
N VAL A 362 24.31 14.80 2.16
CA VAL A 362 23.82 14.86 3.54
C VAL A 362 23.97 16.27 4.07
N LEU A 363 22.89 16.79 4.67
CA LEU A 363 22.90 18.05 5.40
C LEU A 363 22.92 17.76 6.90
N PRO A 364 24.09 17.79 7.57
CA PRO A 364 24.20 17.52 9.00
C PRO A 364 23.89 18.75 9.85
N ASN A 365 23.65 18.52 11.14
CA ASN A 365 23.54 19.55 12.18
C ASN A 365 22.46 20.59 11.88
N LEU A 366 21.25 20.14 11.61
CA LEU A 366 20.08 20.99 11.47
C LEU A 366 19.69 21.60 12.82
N THR A 367 19.49 22.91 12.83
CA THR A 367 18.99 23.60 14.02
C THR A 367 17.49 23.33 14.20
N ALA A 368 16.98 23.48 15.43
CA ALA A 368 15.55 23.36 15.71
C ALA A 368 14.71 24.30 14.82
N GLN A 369 15.21 25.50 14.54
CA GLN A 369 14.54 26.47 13.68
C GLN A 369 14.50 26.02 12.21
N GLU A 370 15.60 25.47 11.69
CA GLU A 370 15.63 24.88 10.33
C GLU A 370 14.65 23.70 10.21
N MET A 371 14.54 22.89 11.26
CA MET A 371 13.60 21.77 11.31
C MET A 371 12.13 22.23 11.34
N ASP A 372 11.83 23.33 12.03
CA ASP A 372 10.50 23.93 12.03
C ASP A 372 10.14 24.51 10.66
N TRP A 373 11.04 25.24 10.02
CA TRP A 373 10.83 25.76 8.66
C TRP A 373 10.68 24.64 7.63
N LEU A 374 11.43 23.54 7.80
CA LEU A 374 11.35 22.36 6.94
C LEU A 374 9.95 21.74 6.98
N VAL A 375 9.39 21.54 8.17
CA VAL A 375 8.08 20.90 8.32
C VAL A 375 6.93 21.83 7.92
N GLN A 376 7.08 23.14 8.10
CA GLN A 376 6.10 24.15 7.72
C GLN A 376 6.00 24.37 6.19
N GLY A 377 6.98 23.87 5.44
CA GLY A 377 7.03 24.03 3.99
C GLY A 377 7.61 25.37 3.51
N GLU A 378 8.33 26.07 4.39
CA GLU A 378 8.84 27.43 4.11
C GLU A 378 10.24 27.43 3.47
N LEU A 379 10.96 26.31 3.58
CA LEU A 379 12.28 26.17 2.96
C LEU A 379 12.16 25.99 1.44
N THR A 380 12.99 26.73 0.71
CA THR A 380 13.11 26.65 -0.74
C THR A 380 14.47 26.06 -1.09
N MET A 381 14.49 25.05 -1.94
CA MET A 381 15.72 24.51 -2.50
C MET A 381 15.91 25.07 -3.90
N ALA A 382 17.10 25.61 -4.19
CA ALA A 382 17.46 26.15 -5.50
C ALA A 382 18.77 25.54 -6.00
N LEU A 383 18.80 25.13 -7.26
CA LEU A 383 19.96 24.53 -7.90
C LEU A 383 20.33 25.33 -9.15
N GLU A 384 21.60 25.67 -9.28
CA GLU A 384 22.16 26.35 -10.45
C GLU A 384 23.61 25.90 -10.71
N ARG A 385 24.15 26.31 -11.85
CA ARG A 385 25.56 26.02 -12.20
C ARG A 385 26.52 26.92 -11.43
N ALA A 386 27.60 26.36 -10.90
CA ALA A 386 28.64 27.16 -10.27
C ALA A 386 29.46 27.92 -11.35
N GLY A 387 29.69 29.23 -11.13
CA GLY A 387 30.66 30.02 -11.91
C GLY A 387 30.14 30.79 -13.14
N GLY A 388 28.84 31.08 -13.26
CA GLY A 388 28.32 32.01 -14.27
C GLY A 388 26.80 32.19 -14.23
N PRO A 389 26.23 33.15 -14.99
CA PRO A 389 24.77 33.28 -15.13
C PRO A 389 24.25 32.04 -15.88
N GLY A 390 23.67 31.12 -15.12
CA GLY A 390 23.09 29.88 -15.62
C GLY A 390 21.61 29.80 -15.31
N LEU A 391 20.97 28.77 -15.85
CA LEU A 391 19.61 28.41 -15.46
C LEU A 391 19.59 28.05 -13.97
N ARG A 392 18.54 28.50 -13.30
CA ARG A 392 18.28 28.23 -11.89
C ARG A 392 16.94 27.54 -11.78
N ILE A 393 16.88 26.38 -11.14
CA ILE A 393 15.62 25.71 -10.81
C ILE A 393 15.39 25.81 -9.31
N SER A 394 14.15 26.03 -8.89
CA SER A 394 13.80 26.11 -7.48
C SER A 394 12.43 25.53 -7.15
N GLY A 395 12.23 25.19 -5.89
CA GLY A 395 10.96 24.69 -5.38
C GLY A 395 10.93 24.59 -3.87
N HIS A 396 9.73 24.65 -3.31
CA HIS A 396 9.50 24.52 -1.87
C HIS A 396 9.63 23.06 -1.43
N ILE A 397 10.35 22.85 -0.33
CA ILE A 397 10.42 21.57 0.36
C ILE A 397 9.17 21.46 1.22
N ALA A 398 8.40 20.39 1.08
CA ALA A 398 7.20 20.15 1.89
C ALA A 398 7.11 18.67 2.31
N ALA A 399 6.26 18.37 3.29
CA ALA A 399 5.98 16.99 3.67
C ALA A 399 5.52 16.17 2.46
N ARG A 400 5.99 14.93 2.37
CA ARG A 400 5.71 14.04 1.23
C ARG A 400 4.20 13.85 1.07
N GLN A 401 3.69 14.24 -0.10
CA GLN A 401 2.31 13.99 -0.49
C GLN A 401 2.18 12.63 -1.18
N SER A 402 1.23 11.82 -0.75
CA SER A 402 0.91 10.52 -1.33
C SER A 402 -0.59 10.27 -1.29
N CYS A 403 -1.07 9.37 -2.15
CA CYS A 403 -2.47 8.94 -2.17
C CYS A 403 -2.80 7.92 -1.06
N ASP A 404 -1.79 7.50 -0.31
CA ASP A 404 -1.93 6.59 0.82
C ASP A 404 -2.72 7.25 1.95
N VAL A 405 -3.48 6.45 2.69
CA VAL A 405 -4.29 6.94 3.82
C VAL A 405 -3.68 6.44 5.12
N LEU A 406 -3.39 7.35 6.05
CA LEU A 406 -2.95 6.96 7.39
C LEU A 406 -4.17 6.55 8.20
N GLN A 407 -4.19 5.32 8.69
CA GLN A 407 -5.29 4.79 9.47
C GLN A 407 -4.79 4.08 10.72
N SER A 408 -5.67 3.96 11.71
CA SER A 408 -5.41 3.16 12.91
C SER A 408 -6.69 2.47 13.38
N VAL A 409 -6.55 1.18 13.71
CA VAL A 409 -7.57 0.42 14.45
C VAL A 409 -7.14 0.44 15.91
N LEU A 410 -8.01 0.94 16.79
CA LEU A 410 -7.74 1.03 18.22
C LEU A 410 -8.42 -0.15 18.92
N CYS A 411 -7.64 -0.95 19.63
CA CYS A 411 -8.12 -2.13 20.33
C CYS A 411 -7.57 -2.18 21.77
N GLY A 412 -8.20 -3.01 22.60
CA GLY A 412 -7.77 -3.23 23.97
C GLY A 412 -6.51 -4.09 24.08
N ALA A 413 -6.22 -4.93 23.08
CA ALA A 413 -5.00 -5.76 23.06
C ALA A 413 -3.72 -4.92 22.98
N ASP A 414 -3.74 -3.86 22.16
CA ASP A 414 -2.58 -3.02 21.89
C ASP A 414 -2.40 -1.90 22.93
N ALA A 415 -3.33 -1.79 23.89
CA ALA A 415 -3.22 -0.87 25.02
C ALA A 415 -1.94 -1.14 25.82
N LEU A 416 -1.40 -0.11 26.49
CA LEU A 416 -0.15 -0.24 27.26
C LEU A 416 -0.23 -1.37 28.30
N ILE A 417 -1.40 -1.50 28.91
CA ILE A 417 -1.79 -2.63 29.74
C ILE A 417 -2.98 -3.23 29.01
N PRO A 418 -2.88 -4.43 28.42
CA PRO A 418 -3.95 -5.01 27.63
C PRO A 418 -5.27 -5.10 28.41
N VAL A 419 -6.35 -4.60 27.82
CA VAL A 419 -7.69 -4.56 28.41
C VAL A 419 -8.65 -5.42 27.60
N GLN A 420 -9.49 -6.23 28.28
CA GLN A 420 -10.67 -6.84 27.66
C GLN A 420 -11.81 -5.83 27.71
N THR A 421 -12.21 -5.30 26.55
CA THR A 421 -13.25 -4.28 26.45
C THR A 421 -14.25 -4.61 25.34
N GLY A 422 -15.48 -4.12 25.45
CA GLY A 422 -16.40 -4.13 24.30
C GLY A 422 -16.06 -3.04 23.28
N ALA A 423 -15.18 -2.10 23.64
CA ALA A 423 -14.90 -0.91 22.88
C ALA A 423 -13.99 -1.15 21.68
N ALA A 424 -14.16 -0.31 20.65
CA ALA A 424 -13.27 -0.23 19.51
C ALA A 424 -13.12 1.23 19.08
N GLY A 425 -11.97 1.54 18.50
CA GLY A 425 -11.74 2.82 17.88
C GLY A 425 -11.22 2.70 16.45
N SER A 426 -11.46 3.75 15.69
CA SER A 426 -11.13 3.85 14.27
C SER A 426 -10.64 5.26 14.01
N ALA A 427 -9.44 5.40 13.46
CA ALA A 427 -8.87 6.70 13.15
C ALA A 427 -8.44 6.79 11.68
N SER A 428 -8.69 7.96 11.09
CA SER A 428 -8.16 8.38 9.80
C SER A 428 -7.38 9.67 9.98
N LEU A 429 -6.18 9.74 9.43
CA LEU A 429 -5.28 10.88 9.56
C LEU A 429 -4.76 11.32 8.19
N THR A 430 -4.60 12.63 8.01
CA THR A 430 -4.09 13.23 6.76
C THR A 430 -3.02 14.26 7.08
N LEU A 431 -1.78 14.00 6.66
CA LEU A 431 -0.66 14.92 6.82
C LEU A 431 -0.70 15.95 5.67
N LEU A 432 -0.81 17.23 6.02
CA LEU A 432 -0.77 18.33 5.06
C LEU A 432 0.67 18.70 4.69
N GLY A 433 0.84 19.38 3.56
CA GLY A 433 2.16 19.81 3.07
C GLY A 433 2.91 20.76 4.04
N ASN A 434 2.17 21.47 4.89
CA ASN A 434 2.70 22.36 5.93
C ASN A 434 2.97 21.65 7.27
N GLY A 435 2.93 20.32 7.30
CA GLY A 435 3.23 19.53 8.50
C GLY A 435 2.08 19.38 9.50
N SER A 436 0.94 20.03 9.26
CA SER A 436 -0.24 19.88 10.11
C SER A 436 -0.93 18.54 9.84
N LEU A 437 -1.41 17.89 10.90
CA LEU A 437 -2.08 16.60 10.80
C LEU A 437 -3.57 16.77 11.09
N ILE A 438 -4.41 16.59 10.06
CA ILE A 438 -5.85 16.48 10.24
C ILE A 438 -6.15 15.08 10.78
N TYR A 439 -6.96 14.99 11.83
CA TYR A 439 -7.40 13.71 12.37
C TYR A 439 -8.92 13.63 12.44
N GLN A 440 -9.40 12.41 12.25
CA GLN A 440 -10.77 12.01 12.50
C GLN A 440 -10.72 10.70 13.28
N VAL A 441 -11.24 10.69 14.50
CA VAL A 441 -11.21 9.53 15.40
C VAL A 441 -12.65 9.21 15.81
N GLN A 442 -13.04 7.96 15.66
CA GLN A 442 -14.31 7.42 16.11
C GLN A 442 -14.06 6.39 17.20
N VAL A 443 -14.79 6.48 18.31
CA VAL A 443 -14.70 5.56 19.44
C VAL A 443 -16.10 5.07 19.79
N VAL A 444 -16.27 3.76 19.90
CA VAL A 444 -17.56 3.13 20.18
C VAL A 444 -17.42 2.09 21.30
N GLY A 445 -18.47 1.92 22.10
CA GLY A 445 -18.57 0.83 23.07
C GLY A 445 -17.75 0.99 24.35
N THR A 446 -17.25 2.19 24.68
CA THR A 446 -16.55 2.45 25.95
C THR A 446 -17.51 2.39 27.13
N GLY A 447 -17.06 1.82 28.25
CA GLY A 447 -17.85 1.73 29.48
C GLY A 447 -17.94 3.06 30.25
N SER A 448 -16.97 3.95 30.03
CA SER A 448 -16.92 5.29 30.62
C SER A 448 -16.54 6.36 29.61
N GLU A 449 -16.58 7.62 30.05
CA GLU A 449 -16.29 8.79 29.23
C GLU A 449 -14.82 8.82 28.81
N VAL A 450 -14.57 9.17 27.54
CA VAL A 450 -13.24 9.41 27.00
C VAL A 450 -12.68 10.71 27.58
N VAL A 451 -11.57 10.62 28.31
CA VAL A 451 -10.93 11.77 28.98
C VAL A 451 -9.69 12.27 28.26
N ALA A 452 -9.05 11.42 27.44
CA ALA A 452 -7.83 11.78 26.73
C ALA A 452 -7.72 11.04 25.40
N MET A 453 -7.24 11.75 24.37
CA MET A 453 -6.83 11.16 23.10
C MET A 453 -5.47 11.74 22.69
N THR A 454 -4.50 10.87 22.47
CA THR A 454 -3.11 11.28 22.23
C THR A 454 -2.49 10.55 21.06
N LEU A 455 -1.70 11.27 20.26
CA LEU A 455 -0.75 10.68 19.33
C LEU A 455 0.61 10.61 20.01
N GLU A 456 1.16 9.41 20.14
CA GLU A 456 2.32 9.13 20.97
C GLU A 456 3.30 8.16 20.28
N THR A 457 4.53 8.15 20.78
CA THR A 457 5.57 7.22 20.35
C THR A 457 5.41 5.85 21.00
N LYS A 458 6.03 4.82 20.40
CA LYS A 458 6.17 3.52 21.08
C LYS A 458 6.88 3.71 22.44
N PRO A 459 6.49 3.00 23.51
CA PRO A 459 7.13 3.15 24.81
C PRO A 459 8.59 2.70 24.70
N GLN A 460 9.53 3.54 25.12
CA GLN A 460 10.94 3.18 25.20
C GLN A 460 11.25 2.48 26.54
N ARG A 461 12.51 2.09 26.78
CA ARG A 461 12.93 1.45 28.04
C ARG A 461 12.44 2.28 29.25
N ARG A 462 11.84 1.61 30.24
CA ARG A 462 11.14 2.21 31.42
C ARG A 462 9.73 2.79 31.15
N ASN A 463 9.03 2.33 30.11
CA ASN A 463 7.64 2.77 29.79
C ASN A 463 7.49 4.28 29.57
N GLN A 464 8.58 4.99 29.24
CA GLN A 464 8.48 6.40 28.88
C GLN A 464 7.94 6.52 27.46
N ARG A 465 6.84 7.26 27.31
CA ARG A 465 6.18 7.58 26.05
C ARG A 465 6.20 9.09 25.86
N THR A 466 6.43 9.53 24.62
CA THR A 466 6.38 10.94 24.27
C THR A 466 5.06 11.22 23.57
N VAL A 467 4.27 12.14 24.14
CA VAL A 467 3.02 12.61 23.51
C VAL A 467 3.38 13.72 22.53
N LEU A 468 3.12 13.50 21.24
CA LEU A 468 3.38 14.47 20.18
C LEU A 468 2.20 15.41 19.95
N CYS A 469 0.97 14.90 20.08
CA CYS A 469 -0.23 15.72 19.98
C CYS A 469 -1.31 15.25 20.97
N ARG A 470 -2.02 16.20 21.58
CA ARG A 470 -3.26 15.97 22.32
C ARG A 470 -4.43 16.37 21.44
N MET A 471 -5.32 15.42 21.17
CA MET A 471 -6.51 15.64 20.35
C MET A 471 -7.64 16.21 21.19
N ALA A 472 -8.54 16.94 20.54
CA ALA A 472 -9.77 17.43 21.17
C ALA A 472 -10.63 16.24 21.60
N GLY A 473 -11.41 16.42 22.67
CA GLY A 473 -12.37 15.41 23.14
C GLY A 473 -13.47 15.13 22.09
N LEU A 474 -14.26 14.10 22.35
CA LEU A 474 -15.41 13.77 21.52
C LEU A 474 -16.39 14.94 21.43
N GLN A 475 -17.01 15.12 20.26
CA GLN A 475 -18.06 16.13 20.09
C GLN A 475 -19.23 15.85 21.04
N LEU A 476 -19.94 16.90 21.48
CA LEU A 476 -21.03 16.80 22.45
C LEU A 476 -22.14 15.85 21.94
N GLY A 477 -22.34 14.71 22.61
CA GLY A 477 -23.30 13.67 22.21
C GLY A 477 -22.85 12.80 21.03
N GLY A 478 -21.61 12.97 20.56
CA GLY A 478 -21.03 12.24 19.44
C GLY A 478 -20.03 11.16 19.86
N HIS A 479 -19.78 10.22 18.94
CA HIS A 479 -18.75 9.18 19.06
C HIS A 479 -17.49 9.54 18.26
N THR A 480 -17.40 10.78 17.78
CA THR A 480 -16.39 11.22 16.83
C THR A 480 -15.71 12.48 17.33
N ALA A 481 -14.39 12.53 17.16
CA ALA A 481 -13.56 13.72 17.31
C ALA A 481 -12.89 14.05 15.99
N VAL A 482 -12.97 15.31 15.59
CA VAL A 482 -12.34 15.84 14.39
C VAL A 482 -11.58 17.09 14.77
N GLY A 483 -10.35 17.21 14.28
CA GLY A 483 -9.55 18.40 14.52
C GLY A 483 -8.23 18.36 13.78
N VAL A 484 -7.35 19.29 14.16
CA VAL A 484 -6.02 19.45 13.58
C VAL A 484 -5.00 19.44 14.71
N CYS A 485 -3.95 18.67 14.53
CA CYS A 485 -2.74 18.70 15.34
C CYS A 485 -1.72 19.64 14.67
N PRO A 486 -1.58 20.89 15.15
CA PRO A 486 -0.50 21.75 14.69
C PRO A 486 0.82 21.25 15.29
N GLY A 487 1.85 21.13 14.44
CA GLY A 487 3.23 20.98 14.93
C GLY A 487 3.59 19.61 15.50
N LEU A 488 3.58 18.56 14.68
CA LEU A 488 4.28 17.31 15.01
C LEU A 488 5.82 17.48 15.06
N GLY A 489 6.33 18.61 14.57
CA GLY A 489 7.74 18.82 14.26
C GLY A 489 8.20 17.94 13.10
N ALA A 490 9.38 18.22 12.56
CA ALA A 490 9.93 17.44 11.44
C ALA A 490 10.12 15.96 11.81
N ARG A 491 10.59 15.67 13.04
CA ARG A 491 10.80 14.30 13.54
C ARG A 491 9.46 13.57 13.76
N GLY A 492 8.42 14.23 14.27
CA GLY A 492 7.11 13.60 14.41
C GLY A 492 6.45 13.32 13.06
N ALA A 493 6.60 14.21 12.07
CA ALA A 493 6.16 13.95 10.70
C ALA A 493 6.92 12.77 10.06
N HIS A 494 8.23 12.67 10.31
CA HIS A 494 9.04 11.52 9.93
C HIS A 494 8.47 10.23 10.51
N MET A 495 8.38 10.13 11.84
CA MET A 495 7.87 8.95 12.55
C MET A 495 6.46 8.55 12.10
N LEU A 496 5.59 9.52 11.81
CA LEU A 496 4.25 9.26 11.27
C LEU A 496 4.32 8.55 9.92
N LEU A 497 5.13 9.07 8.98
CA LEU A 497 5.29 8.51 7.65
C LEU A 497 6.11 7.21 7.64
N GLN A 498 6.90 6.94 8.68
CA GLN A 498 7.59 5.67 8.90
C GLN A 498 6.70 4.61 9.57
N ASN A 499 5.44 4.93 9.91
CA ASN A 499 4.54 4.07 10.68
C ASN A 499 5.12 3.72 12.08
N GLU A 500 5.53 4.72 12.86
CA GLU A 500 6.11 4.52 14.20
C GLU A 500 5.25 5.09 15.33
N LEU A 501 4.18 5.79 14.98
CA LEU A 501 3.30 6.44 15.94
C LEU A 501 2.11 5.55 16.30
N PHE A 502 1.62 5.76 17.51
CA PHE A 502 0.46 5.09 18.08
C PHE A 502 -0.56 6.13 18.50
N LEU A 503 -1.84 5.81 18.31
CA LEU A 503 -2.93 6.60 18.83
C LEU A 503 -3.47 5.91 20.07
N ASN A 504 -3.62 6.65 21.17
CA ASN A 504 -4.07 6.16 22.45
C ASN A 504 -5.33 6.91 22.90
N VAL A 505 -6.29 6.18 23.46
CA VAL A 505 -7.56 6.70 23.98
C VAL A 505 -7.70 6.27 25.43
N GLY A 506 -7.69 7.23 26.34
CA GLY A 506 -7.92 7.04 27.77
C GLY A 506 -9.36 7.35 28.15
N THR A 507 -9.94 6.52 28.99
CA THR A 507 -11.28 6.70 29.59
C THR A 507 -11.17 6.94 31.09
N LYS A 508 -12.27 7.30 31.77
CA LYS A 508 -12.25 7.52 33.23
C LYS A 508 -11.76 6.30 34.00
N ASP A 509 -12.14 5.10 33.56
CA ASP A 509 -11.75 3.85 34.21
C ASP A 509 -10.32 3.43 33.84
N PHE A 510 -9.85 3.81 32.65
CA PHE A 510 -8.52 3.51 32.13
C PHE A 510 -7.79 4.78 31.68
N PRO A 511 -7.33 5.62 32.63
CA PRO A 511 -6.75 6.92 32.31
C PRO A 511 -5.45 6.83 31.50
N ASP A 512 -4.70 5.74 31.66
CA ASP A 512 -3.46 5.50 30.91
C ASP A 512 -3.69 5.06 29.46
N GLY A 513 -4.90 4.58 29.13
CA GLY A 513 -5.30 4.10 27.82
C GLY A 513 -6.16 2.83 27.90
N GLU A 514 -7.42 2.91 27.48
CA GLU A 514 -8.30 1.74 27.26
C GLU A 514 -8.06 1.12 25.88
N LEU A 515 -7.92 1.99 24.87
CA LEU A 515 -7.73 1.59 23.47
C LEU A 515 -6.44 2.21 22.94
N ARG A 516 -5.69 1.41 22.19
CA ARG A 516 -4.51 1.89 21.50
C ARG A 516 -4.42 1.22 20.14
N GLY A 517 -3.80 1.91 19.19
CA GLY A 517 -3.62 1.38 17.85
C GLY A 517 -2.41 1.95 17.18
N HIS A 518 -1.78 1.13 16.36
CA HIS A 518 -0.66 1.53 15.50
C HIS A 518 -1.18 2.37 14.33
N VAL A 519 -0.49 3.47 14.02
CA VAL A 519 -0.81 4.30 12.86
C VAL A 519 -0.01 3.79 11.67
N ALA A 520 -0.70 3.36 10.62
CA ALA A 520 -0.08 2.81 9.42
C ALA A 520 -0.61 3.49 8.15
N ALA A 521 0.30 3.75 7.21
CA ALA A 521 -0.04 4.15 5.85
C ALA A 521 -0.58 2.95 5.07
N LEU A 522 -1.83 3.05 4.64
CA LEU A 522 -2.46 2.07 3.76
C LEU A 522 -2.30 2.51 2.31
N PRO A 523 -1.69 1.66 1.46
CA PRO A 523 -1.51 1.99 0.06
C PRO A 523 -2.84 2.26 -0.65
N TYR A 524 -2.86 3.26 -1.54
CA TYR A 524 -4.05 3.57 -2.33
C TYR A 524 -4.62 2.33 -3.04
N SER A 525 -5.93 2.11 -2.88
CA SER A 525 -6.62 0.90 -3.37
C SER A 525 -7.33 1.09 -4.71
N GLY A 526 -7.35 2.32 -5.25
CA GLY A 526 -8.11 2.66 -6.45
C GLY A 526 -9.51 3.23 -6.15
N HIS A 527 -9.87 3.39 -4.88
CA HIS A 527 -11.15 3.93 -4.46
C HIS A 527 -10.95 5.10 -3.49
N SER A 528 -11.58 6.24 -3.77
CA SER A 528 -11.48 7.46 -2.94
C SER A 528 -12.31 7.41 -1.66
N THR A 529 -13.14 6.37 -1.46
CA THR A 529 -14.04 6.29 -0.30
C THR A 529 -13.31 6.29 1.05
N ARG A 530 -12.03 5.87 1.07
CA ARG A 530 -11.17 5.93 2.27
C ARG A 530 -10.79 7.36 2.69
N HIS A 531 -10.87 8.31 1.76
CA HIS A 531 -10.55 9.72 1.99
C HIS A 531 -11.79 10.52 2.43
N ASP A 532 -12.97 10.10 1.99
CA ASP A 532 -14.20 10.91 2.12
C ASP A 532 -15.12 10.50 3.27
N THR A 533 -15.05 9.23 3.69
CA THR A 533 -15.90 8.70 4.77
C THR A 533 -15.02 8.25 5.94
N LEU A 534 -15.58 7.86 7.08
CA LEU A 534 -14.84 7.20 8.18
C LEU A 534 -15.11 5.69 8.15
N PRO A 535 -14.13 4.83 8.49
CA PRO A 535 -14.34 3.39 8.51
C PRO A 535 -15.33 3.02 9.62
N VAL A 536 -16.20 2.05 9.37
CA VAL A 536 -17.17 1.56 10.37
C VAL A 536 -16.42 0.73 11.41
N PRO A 537 -16.42 1.09 12.70
CA PRO A 537 -15.74 0.34 13.73
C PRO A 537 -16.45 -1.00 13.98
N LEU A 538 -15.65 -2.05 14.14
CA LEU A 538 -16.06 -3.40 14.51
C LEU A 538 -15.71 -3.60 15.99
N ALA A 539 -16.71 -3.47 16.86
CA ALA A 539 -16.56 -3.54 18.31
C ALA A 539 -17.35 -4.70 18.90
N GLY A 540 -16.83 -5.32 19.95
CA GLY A 540 -17.54 -6.37 20.69
C GLY A 540 -18.85 -5.88 21.30
N ALA A 541 -18.92 -4.60 21.69
CA ALA A 541 -20.13 -3.94 22.20
C ALA A 541 -21.26 -3.84 21.16
N LEU A 542 -20.94 -3.92 19.86
CA LEU A 542 -21.92 -3.88 18.76
C LEU A 542 -22.44 -5.29 18.40
N VAL A 543 -21.88 -6.34 19.00
CA VAL A 543 -22.37 -7.72 18.85
C VAL A 543 -23.60 -7.92 19.73
N LEU A 544 -24.51 -8.82 19.31
CA LEU A 544 -25.69 -9.19 20.08
C LEU A 544 -25.61 -10.69 20.44
N PRO A 545 -25.51 -11.05 21.73
CA PRO A 545 -25.30 -10.16 22.88
C PRO A 545 -23.89 -9.51 22.85
N PRO A 546 -23.70 -8.36 23.54
CA PRO A 546 -22.39 -7.69 23.60
C PRO A 546 -21.32 -8.61 24.17
N VAL A 547 -20.13 -8.58 23.56
CA VAL A 547 -18.96 -9.36 23.99
C VAL A 547 -17.82 -8.44 24.37
N GLN A 548 -17.10 -8.79 25.43
CA GLN A 548 -15.81 -8.17 25.74
C GLN A 548 -14.71 -8.94 25.00
N SER A 549 -13.87 -8.21 24.28
CA SER A 549 -12.79 -8.74 23.46
C SER A 549 -11.57 -7.84 23.59
N GLN A 550 -10.38 -8.37 23.35
CA GLN A 550 -9.20 -7.52 23.16
C GLN A 550 -9.07 -7.09 21.70
N ALA A 551 -9.76 -7.78 20.80
CA ALA A 551 -9.75 -7.53 19.37
C ALA A 551 -10.75 -6.46 18.97
N ALA A 552 -10.35 -5.64 18.01
CA ALA A 552 -11.21 -4.68 17.34
C ALA A 552 -10.92 -4.69 15.84
N GLY A 553 -11.76 -4.01 15.09
CA GLY A 553 -11.53 -3.80 13.68
C GLY A 553 -12.18 -2.55 13.18
N HIS A 554 -11.95 -2.26 11.90
CA HIS A 554 -12.85 -1.41 11.16
C HIS A 554 -13.03 -1.90 9.73
N ALA A 555 -14.13 -1.49 9.10
CA ALA A 555 -14.48 -1.92 7.76
C ALA A 555 -14.87 -0.74 6.87
N TRP A 556 -14.40 -0.81 5.64
CA TRP A 556 -14.84 0.01 4.53
C TRP A 556 -15.72 -0.80 3.62
N LEU A 557 -16.84 -0.22 3.19
CA LEU A 557 -17.72 -0.81 2.19
C LEU A 557 -18.17 0.29 1.24
N SER A 558 -18.03 0.07 -0.06
CA SER A 558 -18.56 0.97 -1.09
C SER A 558 -19.11 0.18 -2.27
N LEU A 559 -20.17 0.69 -2.88
CA LEU A 559 -20.78 0.13 -4.08
C LEU A 559 -20.45 1.03 -5.26
N ASP A 560 -19.91 0.46 -6.32
CA ASP A 560 -19.69 1.20 -7.56
C ASP A 560 -20.95 1.30 -8.42
N THR A 561 -20.87 2.05 -9.52
CA THR A 561 -21.98 2.25 -10.48
C THR A 561 -22.42 0.96 -11.18
N HIS A 562 -21.64 -0.10 -11.09
CA HIS A 562 -21.93 -1.43 -11.65
C HIS A 562 -22.38 -2.42 -10.57
N CYS A 563 -22.72 -1.93 -9.37
CA CYS A 563 -23.14 -2.73 -8.22
C CYS A 563 -22.09 -3.74 -7.73
N HIS A 564 -20.80 -3.50 -7.99
CA HIS A 564 -19.74 -4.24 -7.32
C HIS A 564 -19.50 -3.65 -5.93
N LEU A 565 -19.46 -4.55 -4.94
CA LEU A 565 -19.10 -4.20 -3.59
C LEU A 565 -17.58 -4.24 -3.44
N HIS A 566 -16.99 -3.09 -3.20
CA HIS A 566 -15.61 -2.94 -2.77
C HIS A 566 -15.60 -2.90 -1.25
N TYR A 567 -14.75 -3.72 -0.63
CA TYR A 567 -14.62 -3.72 0.82
C TYR A 567 -13.17 -3.93 1.23
N GLU A 568 -12.86 -3.43 2.42
CA GLU A 568 -11.62 -3.74 3.12
C GLU A 568 -11.94 -3.83 4.61
N VAL A 569 -11.34 -4.81 5.28
CA VAL A 569 -11.50 -5.02 6.70
C VAL A 569 -10.12 -5.09 7.31
N LEU A 570 -9.88 -4.24 8.31
CA LEU A 570 -8.65 -4.24 9.10
C LEU A 570 -9.01 -4.66 10.52
N LEU A 571 -8.24 -5.59 11.05
CA LEU A 571 -8.45 -6.20 12.36
C LEU A 571 -7.17 -6.05 13.17
N ALA A 572 -7.31 -5.80 14.46
CA ALA A 572 -6.22 -5.71 15.42
C ALA A 572 -6.60 -6.49 16.69
N GLY A 573 -5.60 -6.92 17.46
CA GLY A 573 -5.80 -7.59 18.75
C GLY A 573 -6.40 -9.01 18.69
N LEU A 574 -6.31 -9.70 17.55
CA LEU A 574 -6.69 -11.11 17.46
C LEU A 574 -5.62 -11.98 18.16
N GLY A 575 -6.00 -12.59 19.29
CA GLY A 575 -5.11 -13.48 20.05
C GLY A 575 -4.64 -14.69 19.24
N GLY A 576 -3.34 -14.97 19.29
CA GLY A 576 -2.67 -15.99 18.48
C GLY A 576 -3.23 -17.40 18.63
N SER A 577 -3.92 -17.87 17.60
CA SER A 577 -3.71 -19.22 17.09
C SER A 577 -3.51 -19.07 15.59
N GLU A 578 -2.37 -19.56 15.07
CA GLU A 578 -2.04 -19.57 13.63
C GLU A 578 -3.03 -20.42 12.79
N GLN A 579 -4.09 -20.94 13.41
CA GLN A 579 -5.13 -21.81 12.87
C GLN A 579 -6.51 -21.14 12.84
N GLY A 580 -6.64 -19.92 13.36
CA GLY A 580 -7.90 -19.18 13.34
C GLY A 580 -8.27 -18.74 11.94
N THR A 581 -9.23 -19.41 11.32
CA THR A 581 -9.80 -18.94 10.05
C THR A 581 -10.62 -17.67 10.31
N VAL A 582 -10.07 -16.51 9.91
CA VAL A 582 -10.83 -15.26 9.91
C VAL A 582 -11.88 -15.36 8.80
N THR A 583 -13.14 -15.22 9.19
CA THR A 583 -14.27 -15.17 8.27
C THR A 583 -15.05 -13.89 8.51
N ALA A 584 -15.48 -13.26 7.43
CA ALA A 584 -16.29 -12.05 7.45
C ALA A 584 -17.53 -12.33 6.62
N HIS A 585 -18.67 -12.10 7.25
CA HIS A 585 -19.96 -12.38 6.65
C HIS A 585 -20.73 -11.08 6.50
N LEU A 586 -21.25 -10.85 5.30
CA LEU A 586 -22.30 -9.86 5.08
C LEU A 586 -23.63 -10.49 5.47
N LEU A 587 -24.26 -9.90 6.47
CA LEU A 587 -25.57 -10.27 6.98
C LEU A 587 -26.59 -9.25 6.51
N GLY A 588 -27.76 -9.74 6.08
CA GLY A 588 -28.93 -8.90 5.84
C GLY A 588 -29.46 -8.26 7.14
N PRO A 589 -30.45 -7.37 7.03
CA PRO A 589 -31.01 -6.66 8.18
C PRO A 589 -31.48 -7.62 9.30
N PRO A 590 -31.33 -7.24 10.57
CA PRO A 590 -31.65 -8.07 11.72
C PRO A 590 -33.13 -8.50 11.70
N GLY A 591 -33.41 -9.77 12.00
CA GLY A 591 -34.77 -10.31 12.11
C GLY A 591 -35.36 -10.92 10.84
N MET A 592 -34.67 -10.84 9.69
CA MET A 592 -35.05 -11.60 8.49
C MET A 592 -34.06 -12.75 8.25
N PRO A 593 -34.52 -13.97 7.89
CA PRO A 593 -33.66 -15.02 7.34
C PRO A 593 -33.15 -14.56 5.96
N GLY A 594 -32.18 -13.66 5.96
CA GLY A 594 -31.57 -13.08 4.78
C GLY A 594 -30.38 -13.91 4.28
N PRO A 595 -30.01 -13.77 2.99
CA PRO A 595 -28.83 -14.43 2.44
C PRO A 595 -27.57 -14.01 3.20
N ARG A 596 -26.87 -14.98 3.78
CA ARG A 596 -25.55 -14.79 4.38
C ARG A 596 -24.50 -14.97 3.29
N ARG A 597 -23.59 -14.01 3.14
CA ARG A 597 -22.48 -14.14 2.20
C ARG A 597 -21.14 -14.06 2.88
N LEU A 598 -20.35 -15.11 2.73
CA LEU A 598 -18.94 -15.09 3.08
C LEU A 598 -18.19 -14.16 2.12
N LEU A 599 -17.55 -13.14 2.67
CA LEU A 599 -16.55 -12.34 1.98
C LEU A 599 -15.30 -13.19 1.79
N LYS A 600 -14.80 -13.27 0.55
CA LYS A 600 -13.62 -14.07 0.18
C LYS A 600 -12.46 -13.14 -0.19
N GLY A 601 -11.24 -13.47 0.20
CA GLY A 601 -10.06 -12.65 -0.10
C GLY A 601 -9.71 -11.67 1.03
N PHE A 602 -9.36 -12.20 2.20
CA PHE A 602 -8.66 -11.42 3.23
C PHE A 602 -7.23 -11.19 2.73
N TYR A 603 -6.88 -9.94 2.47
CA TYR A 603 -5.52 -9.56 2.11
C TYR A 603 -5.07 -8.47 3.08
N GLY A 604 -4.58 -8.88 4.25
CA GLY A 604 -3.82 -8.01 5.14
C GLY A 604 -2.33 -8.37 5.08
N PRO A 605 -1.41 -7.43 5.39
CA PRO A 605 -0.10 -7.85 5.87
C PRO A 605 -0.35 -8.64 7.16
N GLU A 606 0.13 -9.87 7.24
CA GLU A 606 0.17 -10.66 8.48
C GLU A 606 1.17 -10.00 9.45
N HIS A 607 0.84 -8.84 9.99
CA HIS A 607 1.52 -8.30 11.15
C HIS A 607 0.95 -8.96 12.39
N VAL A 608 1.40 -10.19 12.61
CA VAL A 608 1.34 -10.83 13.93
C VAL A 608 2.43 -10.18 14.76
N THR A 609 2.08 -9.15 15.53
CA THR A 609 2.95 -8.69 16.61
C THR A 609 2.85 -9.69 17.75
N SER A 610 3.95 -10.42 18.00
CA SER A 610 4.14 -11.24 19.19
C SER A 610 4.26 -10.40 20.45
#